data_AF-A0A095CDK6-F1
#
_entry.id   AF-A0A095CDK6-F1
#
_cell.length_a   1.000
_cell.length_b   1.000
_cell.length_c   1.000
_cell.angle_alpha   90.00
_cell.angle_beta   90.00
_cell.angle_gamma   90.00
#
_symmetry.space_group_name_H-M   'P 1'
#
loop_
_entity.id
_entity.type
_entity.pdbx_description
1 polymer ?
#
loop_
_entity_poly.entity_id
_entity_poly.type
_entity_poly.pdbx_seq_one_letter_code
_entity_poly.pdbx_strand_id
1 'polypeptide(L)'
;IATYGKRYVYLNMGLRKPIHWIFVVADVSMPIIGIDLLQHHSLLIDTRKRKLLDRNTNLSVCVTSFSGCRLSPVTVKHTIDSLYQPPLDKYSGIYQLQPNLPCVTSNVTHHITTTGPPVF
;
A
#
# COMPACT_ATOMS: atom_id res chain seq x y z
N ILE A 1 -0.32 9.55 -16.48
CA ILE A 1 -0.37 8.50 -15.44
C ILE A 1 -1.39 7.49 -15.89
N ALA A 2 -1.02 6.22 -16.08
CA ALA A 2 -1.99 5.18 -16.43
C ALA A 2 -2.94 4.95 -15.24
N THR A 3 -4.24 4.86 -15.49
CA THR A 3 -5.26 4.71 -14.44
C THR A 3 -6.14 3.51 -14.73
N TYR A 4 -6.50 2.76 -13.70
CA TYR A 4 -7.20 1.47 -13.78
C TYR A 4 -8.58 1.50 -13.12
N GLY A 5 -9.14 2.70 -12.93
CA GLY A 5 -10.46 2.90 -12.32
C GLY A 5 -10.39 3.51 -10.92
N LYS A 6 -11.47 3.31 -10.15
CA LYS A 6 -11.66 3.91 -8.84
C LYS A 6 -11.89 2.84 -7.79
N ARG A 7 -11.38 3.04 -6.58
CA ARG A 7 -11.54 2.13 -5.44
C ARG A 7 -11.86 2.90 -4.18
N TYR A 8 -12.84 2.42 -3.42
CA TYR A 8 -13.12 2.92 -2.08
C TYR A 8 -12.07 2.40 -1.09
N VAL A 9 -11.43 3.29 -0.35
CA VAL A 9 -10.35 2.96 0.58
C VAL A 9 -10.59 3.62 1.93
N TYR A 10 -10.24 2.86 2.98
CA TYR A 10 -10.15 3.34 4.34
C TYR A 10 -8.71 3.76 4.62
N LEU A 11 -8.47 5.05 4.82
CA LEU A 11 -7.14 5.61 5.05
C LEU A 11 -7.03 6.08 6.51
N ASN A 12 -6.15 5.46 7.29
CA ASN A 12 -5.77 5.96 8.61
C ASN A 12 -4.49 6.81 8.48
N MET A 13 -4.62 8.11 8.75
CA MET A 13 -3.50 9.07 8.70
C MET A 13 -2.91 9.38 10.08
N GLY A 14 -3.18 8.57 11.10
CA GLY A 14 -2.76 8.83 12.49
C GLY A 14 -3.57 9.92 13.17
N LEU A 15 -4.57 10.48 12.48
CA LEU A 15 -5.65 11.24 13.06
C LEU A 15 -6.60 10.25 13.73
N ARG A 16 -7.19 10.60 14.88
CA ARG A 16 -8.09 9.71 15.66
C ARG A 16 -9.39 9.30 14.92
N LYS A 17 -9.50 9.62 13.63
CA LYS A 17 -10.62 9.31 12.76
C LYS A 17 -10.11 8.77 11.42
N PRO A 18 -10.57 7.59 10.96
CA PRO A 18 -10.26 7.10 9.63
C PRO A 18 -10.95 7.96 8.56
N ILE A 19 -10.29 8.07 7.41
CA ILE A 19 -10.80 8.78 6.24
C ILE A 19 -11.33 7.79 5.23
N HIS A 20 -12.47 8.14 4.65
CA HIS A 20 -13.18 7.33 3.68
C HIS A 20 -13.18 8.08 2.36
N TRP A 21 -12.52 7.52 1.35
CA TRP A 21 -12.39 8.21 0.06
C TRP A 21 -12.35 7.24 -1.11
N ILE A 22 -12.85 7.70 -2.25
CA ILE A 22 -12.75 6.98 -3.51
C ILE A 22 -11.47 7.45 -4.21
N PHE A 23 -10.44 6.61 -4.19
CA PHE A 23 -9.17 6.88 -4.86
C PHE A 23 -9.19 6.39 -6.30
N VAL A 24 -8.42 7.04 -7.16
CA VAL A 24 -8.10 6.53 -8.49
C VAL A 24 -6.94 5.54 -8.36
N VAL A 25 -7.10 4.34 -8.91
CA VAL A 25 -6.02 3.36 -9.01
C VAL A 25 -5.14 3.77 -10.17
N ALA A 26 -3.87 4.03 -9.92
CA ALA A 26 -2.96 4.62 -10.88
C ALA A 26 -1.58 3.96 -10.83
N ASP A 27 -0.91 3.87 -11.96
CA ASP A 27 0.49 3.45 -12.05
C ASP A 27 1.41 4.59 -11.59
N VAL A 28 1.64 4.64 -10.27
CA VAL A 28 2.51 5.62 -9.62
C VAL A 28 3.40 4.92 -8.59
N SER A 29 4.66 5.34 -8.51
CA SER A 29 5.63 4.80 -7.54
C SER A 29 5.38 5.26 -6.11
N MET A 30 4.64 6.35 -5.92
CA MET A 30 4.27 6.89 -4.61
C MET A 30 2.81 7.33 -4.61
N PRO A 31 1.99 6.94 -3.61
CA PRO A 31 0.61 7.39 -3.53
C PRO A 31 0.51 8.90 -3.37
N ILE A 32 -0.47 9.51 -4.03
CA ILE A 32 -0.67 10.96 -4.05
C ILE A 32 -1.99 11.27 -3.33
N ILE A 33 -1.96 12.20 -2.37
CA ILE A 33 -3.15 12.75 -1.73
C ILE A 33 -3.48 14.09 -2.39
N GLY A 34 -4.67 14.17 -2.98
CA GLY A 34 -5.16 15.39 -3.61
C GLY A 34 -5.68 16.42 -2.60
N ILE A 35 -5.71 17.69 -3.02
CA ILE A 35 -6.26 18.79 -2.23
C ILE A 35 -7.77 18.68 -2.02
N ASP A 36 -8.47 17.97 -2.90
CA ASP A 36 -9.89 17.64 -2.83
C ASP A 36 -10.23 16.84 -1.57
N LEU A 37 -9.45 15.80 -1.28
CA LEU A 37 -9.57 15.00 -0.06
C LEU A 37 -9.29 15.86 1.18
N LEU A 38 -8.22 16.66 1.13
CA LEU A 38 -7.84 17.52 2.25
C LEU A 38 -8.96 18.53 2.56
N GLN A 39 -9.51 19.18 1.54
CA GLN A 39 -10.59 20.15 1.70
C GLN A 39 -11.87 19.48 2.24
N HIS A 40 -12.25 18.32 1.69
CA HIS A 40 -13.43 17.59 2.13
C HIS A 40 -13.37 17.21 3.62
N HIS A 41 -12.19 16.80 4.10
CA HIS A 41 -11.98 16.44 5.50
C HIS A 41 -11.44 17.58 6.38
N SER A 42 -11.42 18.82 5.88
CA SER A 42 -10.92 20.00 6.61
C SER A 42 -9.50 19.83 7.15
N LEU A 43 -8.65 19.17 6.37
CA LEU A 43 -7.24 18.94 6.68
C LEU A 43 -6.36 20.07 6.13
N LEU A 44 -5.41 20.52 6.94
CA LEU A 44 -4.47 21.57 6.62
C LEU A 44 -3.04 21.05 6.70
N ILE A 45 -2.21 21.40 5.72
CA ILE A 45 -0.78 21.06 5.73
C ILE A 45 -0.01 22.26 6.27
N ASP A 46 0.66 22.08 7.40
CA ASP A 46 1.67 23.00 7.91
C ASP A 46 3.04 22.54 7.39
N THR A 47 3.49 23.13 6.28
CA THR A 47 4.77 22.80 5.64
C THR A 47 5.97 23.21 6.48
N ARG A 48 5.84 24.28 7.29
CA ARG A 48 6.93 24.78 8.14
C ARG A 48 7.20 23.84 9.31
N LYS A 49 6.14 23.35 9.95
CA LYS A 49 6.25 22.39 11.07
C LYS A 49 6.23 20.94 10.62
N ARG A 50 6.05 20.68 9.32
CA ARG A 50 5.84 19.36 8.73
C ARG A 50 4.72 18.62 9.45
N LYS A 51 3.54 19.23 9.53
CA LYS A 51 2.37 18.64 10.20
C LYS A 51 1.16 18.59 9.28
N LEU A 52 0.37 17.54 9.43
CA LEU A 52 -1.00 17.48 8.93
C LEU A 52 -1.93 17.79 10.11
N LEU A 53 -2.75 18.82 9.96
CA LEU A 53 -3.68 19.31 10.97
C LEU A 53 -5.10 18.97 10.55
N ASP A 54 -5.91 18.51 11.49
CA ASP A 54 -7.35 18.42 11.33
C ASP A 54 -7.99 19.67 11.96
N ARG A 55 -8.62 20.51 11.15
CA ARG A 55 -9.25 21.76 11.61
C ARG A 55 -10.44 21.50 12.54
N ASN A 56 -11.13 20.38 12.39
CA ASN A 56 -12.34 20.10 13.15
C ASN A 56 -12.00 19.62 14.57
N THR A 57 -10.91 18.86 14.72
CA THR A 57 -10.50 18.28 16.01
C THR A 57 -9.29 18.98 16.64
N ASN A 58 -8.64 19.89 15.91
CA ASN A 58 -7.35 20.51 16.25
C ASN A 58 -6.22 19.48 16.51
N LEU A 59 -6.39 18.23 16.05
CA LEU A 59 -5.35 17.21 16.14
C LEU A 59 -4.30 17.44 15.06
N SER A 60 -3.06 17.11 15.38
CA SER A 60 -1.93 17.23 14.44
C SER A 60 -1.11 15.96 14.42
N VAL A 61 -0.68 15.55 13.23
CA VAL A 61 0.28 14.46 13.04
C VAL A 61 1.54 15.04 12.39
N CYS A 62 2.70 14.72 12.96
CA CYS A 62 3.98 15.06 12.35
C CYS A 62 4.22 14.17 11.12
N VAL A 63 4.56 14.80 10.01
CA VAL A 63 4.89 14.16 8.75
C VAL A 63 6.40 14.04 8.66
N THR A 64 6.89 12.85 8.40
CA THR A 64 8.32 12.59 8.15
C THR A 64 8.57 12.58 6.64
N SER A 65 9.71 13.13 6.24
CA SER A 65 10.19 12.96 4.87
C SER A 65 10.57 11.50 4.66
N PHE A 66 9.99 10.85 3.67
CA PHE A 66 10.30 9.48 3.32
C PHE A 66 11.23 9.46 2.11
N SER A 67 12.40 8.83 2.26
CA SER A 67 13.46 8.76 1.25
C SER A 67 13.83 7.32 0.91
N GLY A 68 12.86 6.50 0.49
CA GLY A 68 13.13 5.11 0.13
C GLY A 68 12.09 4.50 -0.81
N CYS A 69 12.51 4.04 -1.98
CA CYS A 69 11.67 3.20 -2.84
C CYS A 69 11.60 1.79 -2.24
N ARG A 70 10.49 1.44 -1.55
CA ARG A 70 9.87 0.10 -1.56
C ARG A 70 8.39 0.22 -1.18
N LEU A 71 7.52 0.50 -2.15
CA LEU A 71 6.20 -0.11 -2.11
C LEU A 71 6.45 -1.59 -2.44
N SER A 72 6.66 -2.43 -1.43
CA SER A 72 6.48 -3.86 -1.65
C SER A 72 5.01 -4.02 -2.03
N PRO A 73 4.66 -4.49 -3.25
CA PRO A 73 3.31 -4.92 -3.48
C PRO A 73 3.08 -6.05 -2.46
N VAL A 74 2.14 -5.84 -1.54
CA VAL A 74 1.89 -6.74 -0.41
C VAL A 74 2.95 -6.65 0.71
N THR A 75 2.82 -5.64 1.54
CA THR A 75 2.57 -5.97 2.95
C THR A 75 1.41 -5.10 3.39
N VAL A 76 0.21 -5.48 2.97
CA VAL A 76 -0.92 -5.21 3.83
C VAL A 76 -0.57 -6.00 5.09
N LYS A 77 0.00 -5.33 6.09
CA LYS A 77 -0.10 -5.78 7.46
C LYS A 77 -1.58 -5.64 7.80
N HIS A 78 -2.41 -6.48 7.18
CA HIS A 78 -3.60 -6.95 7.84
C HIS A 78 -3.06 -7.36 9.20
N THR A 79 -3.65 -6.83 10.26
CA THR A 79 -3.66 -7.49 11.54
C THR A 79 -4.07 -8.93 11.22
N ILE A 80 -3.09 -9.82 11.01
CA ILE A 80 -3.36 -11.21 10.69
C ILE A 80 -4.01 -11.69 11.97
N ASP A 81 -5.31 -11.99 11.88
CA ASP A 81 -6.05 -12.60 12.98
C ASP A 81 -5.17 -13.75 13.53
N SER A 82 -5.02 -13.83 14.86
CA SER A 82 -4.07 -14.77 15.46
C SER A 82 -4.36 -16.21 15.05
N LEU A 83 -5.60 -16.49 14.64
CA LEU A 83 -6.03 -17.76 14.06
C LEU A 83 -5.25 -18.18 12.80
N TYR A 84 -4.77 -17.23 12.00
CA TYR A 84 -4.04 -17.51 10.76
C TYR A 84 -2.51 -17.39 10.90
N GLN A 85 -2.00 -17.01 12.06
CA GLN A 85 -0.55 -16.99 12.33
C GLN A 85 0.08 -18.40 12.24
N PRO A 86 -0.47 -19.45 12.87
CA PRO A 86 0.17 -20.77 12.87
C PRO A 86 0.33 -21.40 11.47
N PRO A 87 -0.68 -21.34 10.56
CA PRO A 87 -0.51 -21.80 9.18
C PRO A 87 0.55 -21.00 8.42
N LEU A 88 0.61 -19.68 8.62
CA LEU A 88 1.56 -18.84 7.91
C LEU A 88 2.99 -19.05 8.40
N ASP A 89 3.20 -19.28 9.69
CA ASP A 89 4.52 -19.63 10.20
C ASP A 89 4.97 -20.99 9.66
N LYS A 90 4.06 -21.96 9.59
CA LYS A 90 4.31 -23.29 9.03
C LYS A 90 4.74 -23.25 7.56
N TYR A 91 4.23 -22.31 6.78
CA TYR A 91 4.52 -22.17 5.34
C TYR A 91 5.19 -20.83 5.00
N SER A 92 6.08 -20.36 5.88
CA SER A 92 6.78 -19.08 5.72
C SER A 92 7.51 -18.94 4.39
N GLY A 93 8.08 -20.03 3.87
CA GLY A 93 8.78 -20.06 2.59
C GLY A 93 7.92 -19.74 1.34
N ILE A 94 6.59 -19.67 1.46
CA ILE A 94 5.69 -19.32 0.34
C ILE A 94 5.64 -17.80 0.11
N TYR A 95 5.72 -17.00 1.18
CA TYR A 95 5.61 -15.53 1.09
C TYR A 95 6.92 -14.80 1.43
N GLN A 96 7.91 -15.50 1.97
CA GLN A 96 9.23 -14.93 2.19
C GLN A 96 9.87 -14.65 0.83
N LEU A 97 10.12 -13.36 0.52
CA LEU A 97 10.94 -12.99 -0.62
C LEU A 97 12.29 -13.69 -0.47
N GLN A 98 12.54 -14.71 -1.29
CA GLN A 98 13.82 -15.40 -1.28
C GLN A 98 14.92 -14.38 -1.58
N PRO A 99 15.96 -14.28 -0.73
CA PRO A 99 17.12 -13.46 -1.04
C PRO A 99 17.85 -14.14 -2.20
N ASN A 100 17.92 -13.46 -3.34
CA ASN A 100 18.75 -13.75 -4.51
C ASN A 100 19.11 -15.23 -4.68
N LEU A 101 18.26 -15.99 -5.37
CA LEU A 101 18.65 -17.31 -5.85
C LEU A 101 19.98 -17.19 -6.62
N PRO A 102 20.98 -18.07 -6.37
CA PRO A 102 22.17 -18.11 -7.19
C PRO A 102 21.76 -18.27 -8.66
N CYS A 103 22.46 -17.56 -9.55
CA CYS A 103 22.21 -17.63 -11.00
C CYS A 103 22.17 -19.10 -11.42
N VAL A 104 20.97 -19.57 -11.81
CA VAL A 104 20.78 -20.92 -12.32
C VAL A 104 21.58 -21.03 -13.61
N THR A 105 22.63 -21.84 -13.59
CA THR A 105 23.51 -22.10 -14.74
C THR A 105 22.95 -23.18 -15.69
N SER A 106 21.74 -23.69 -15.44
CA SER A 106 21.12 -24.71 -16.27
C SER A 106 20.26 -24.08 -17.37
N ASN A 107 20.38 -24.63 -18.58
CA ASN A 107 19.58 -24.25 -19.76
C ASN A 107 18.13 -24.81 -19.67
N VAL A 108 17.63 -25.10 -18.47
CA VAL A 108 16.32 -25.69 -18.26
C VAL A 108 15.31 -24.58 -18.02
N THR A 109 14.37 -24.42 -18.96
CA THR A 109 13.28 -23.45 -18.86
C THR A 109 11.99 -24.18 -18.48
N HIS A 110 11.35 -23.80 -17.38
CA HIS A 110 10.03 -24.31 -17.00
C HIS A 110 8.94 -23.45 -17.66
N HIS A 111 8.07 -24.06 -18.46
CA HIS A 111 6.90 -23.42 -19.06
C HIS A 111 5.62 -24.04 -18.50
N ILE A 112 4.64 -23.20 -18.15
CA ILE A 112 3.30 -23.65 -17.79
C ILE A 112 2.42 -23.50 -19.02
N THR A 113 2.05 -24.64 -19.61
CA THR A 113 1.10 -24.66 -20.74
C THR A 113 -0.30 -24.40 -20.21
N THR A 114 -0.84 -23.21 -20.51
CA THR A 114 -2.25 -22.90 -20.26
C THR A 114 -3.03 -23.06 -21.57
N THR A 115 -4.23 -23.62 -21.47
CA THR A 115 -5.18 -23.70 -22.59
C THR A 115 -6.46 -22.99 -22.18
N GLY A 116 -6.95 -22.10 -23.03
CA GLY A 116 -8.15 -21.31 -22.80
C GLY A 116 -7.89 -19.80 -22.67
N PRO A 117 -8.92 -18.97 -22.87
CA PRO A 117 -8.82 -17.52 -22.74
C PRO A 117 -8.63 -17.11 -21.27
N PRO A 118 -7.89 -16.03 -21.00
CA PRO A 118 -7.74 -15.50 -19.65
C PRO A 118 -9.09 -15.09 -19.07
N VAL A 119 -9.38 -15.55 -17.86
CA VAL A 119 -10.57 -15.15 -17.11
C VAL A 119 -10.26 -13.84 -16.39
N PHE A 120 -11.07 -12.81 -16.67
CA PHE A 120 -11.05 -11.51 -15.98
C PHE A 120 -11.99 -11.50 -14.78
#